data_AF-Q4RTC0-F1
#
_entry.id   AF-Q4RTC0-F1
#
_cell.length_a   1.000
_cell.length_b   1.000
_cell.length_c   1.000
_cell.angle_alpha   90.00
_cell.angle_beta   90.00
_cell.angle_gamma   90.00
#
_symmetry.space_group_name_H-M   'P 1'
#
loop_
_entity.id
_entity.type
_entity.pdbx_description
1 polymer ?
#
loop_
_entity_poly.entity_id
_entity_poly.type
_entity_poly.pdbx_seq_one_letter_code
_entity_poly.pdbx_strand_id
1 'polypeptide(L)'
;MAFFRNSDKEPNIELFIKAGHDGENVGNCPFCQRLFMVLWLKGVKFTVTTVDMRKKPAELKDLSPGTNPPFLLYNNSPNNAVQEKNLLREFKRLDDYLNSPLPEEIDHTSDETITVSKRKFLDGDRLTLADCNLLPKLQVIRVAAKKYCNFEIPADFTGVWRYLENADEREEFKQTCPADVEIEKAYFGVANNRK
;
A
#
# COMPACT_ATOMS: atom_id res chain seq x y z
N MET A 1 -24.32 -41.59 16.16
CA MET A 1 -25.15 -40.48 15.64
C MET A 1 -24.21 -39.49 14.98
N ALA A 2 -24.09 -39.57 13.65
CA ALA A 2 -23.15 -38.75 12.88
C ALA A 2 -23.72 -37.33 12.73
N PHE A 3 -22.97 -36.32 13.19
CA PHE A 3 -23.23 -34.94 12.84
C PHE A 3 -22.65 -34.67 11.44
N PHE A 4 -23.45 -34.92 10.41
CA PHE A 4 -23.19 -34.35 9.09
C PHE A 4 -23.40 -32.84 9.17
N ARG A 5 -22.33 -32.06 9.29
CA ARG A 5 -22.36 -30.63 8.94
C ARG A 5 -22.38 -30.53 7.43
N ASN A 6 -23.57 -30.45 6.87
CA ASN A 6 -23.76 -30.24 5.44
C ASN A 6 -23.72 -28.73 5.16
N SER A 7 -22.55 -28.20 4.78
CA SER A 7 -22.38 -27.28 3.64
C SER A 7 -20.94 -26.75 3.59
N ASP A 8 -20.01 -27.51 3.00
CA ASP A 8 -18.76 -26.98 2.42
C ASP A 8 -19.09 -26.15 1.16
N LYS A 9 -19.95 -25.13 1.27
CA LYS A 9 -20.14 -24.17 0.19
C LYS A 9 -19.03 -23.14 0.32
N GLU A 10 -18.12 -23.13 -0.68
CA GLU A 10 -17.16 -22.03 -0.81
C GLU A 10 -17.91 -20.69 -0.74
N PRO A 11 -17.45 -19.74 0.09
CA PRO A 11 -18.12 -18.45 0.21
C PRO A 11 -18.01 -17.70 -1.12
N ASN A 12 -19.13 -17.17 -1.61
CA ASN A 12 -19.12 -16.26 -2.75
C ASN A 12 -18.70 -14.87 -2.26
N ILE A 13 -17.46 -14.48 -2.53
CA ILE A 13 -16.90 -13.18 -2.14
C ILE A 13 -16.81 -12.30 -3.37
N GLU A 14 -17.46 -11.13 -3.33
CA GLU A 14 -17.33 -10.10 -4.35
C GLU A 14 -16.71 -8.85 -3.72
N LEU A 15 -15.61 -8.38 -4.29
CA LEU A 15 -14.88 -7.20 -3.86
C LEU A 15 -15.21 -6.02 -4.78
N PHE A 16 -15.87 -5.00 -4.24
CA PHE A 16 -16.09 -3.74 -4.91
C PHE A 16 -14.94 -2.77 -4.66
N ILE A 17 -14.27 -2.34 -5.72
CA ILE A 17 -13.16 -1.38 -5.64
C ILE A 17 -13.48 -0.12 -6.43
N LYS A 18 -12.85 0.98 -6.05
CA LYS A 18 -12.99 2.25 -6.78
C LYS A 18 -12.48 2.09 -8.21
N ALA A 19 -13.30 2.46 -9.19
CA ALA A 19 -12.86 2.56 -10.57
C ALA A 19 -11.94 3.78 -10.79
N GLY A 20 -11.04 3.67 -11.76
CA GLY A 20 -10.23 4.75 -12.28
C GLY A 20 -11.06 5.82 -12.98
N HIS A 21 -10.38 6.82 -13.53
CA HIS A 21 -11.02 7.94 -14.22
C HIS A 21 -11.82 7.50 -15.46
N ASP A 22 -11.41 6.41 -16.10
CA ASP A 22 -12.08 5.77 -17.24
C ASP A 22 -13.37 5.02 -16.84
N GLY A 23 -13.58 4.75 -15.55
CA GLY A 23 -14.72 4.00 -15.04
C GLY A 23 -14.60 2.49 -15.17
N GLU A 24 -13.46 1.97 -15.65
CA GLU A 24 -13.26 0.55 -15.92
C GLU A 24 -12.08 -0.02 -15.13
N ASN A 25 -10.93 0.65 -15.14
CA ASN A 25 -9.70 0.15 -14.52
C ASN A 25 -9.67 0.38 -13.00
N VAL A 26 -8.68 -0.21 -12.32
CA VAL A 26 -8.45 -0.01 -10.88
C VAL A 26 -8.08 1.45 -10.59
N GLY A 27 -8.86 2.12 -9.76
CA GLY A 27 -8.62 3.50 -9.36
C GLY A 27 -7.77 3.63 -8.10
N ASN A 28 -7.21 4.82 -7.87
CA ASN A 28 -6.45 5.12 -6.67
C ASN A 28 -7.33 5.03 -5.40
N CYS A 29 -7.12 3.97 -4.62
CA CYS A 29 -7.76 3.72 -3.33
C CYS A 29 -6.88 2.76 -2.48
N PRO A 30 -5.99 3.29 -1.62
CA PRO A 30 -5.11 2.45 -0.79
C PRO A 30 -5.85 1.45 0.10
N PHE A 31 -7.06 1.82 0.54
CA PHE A 31 -7.93 0.92 1.31
C PHE A 31 -8.44 -0.25 0.46
N CYS A 32 -8.87 0.02 -0.77
CA CYS A 32 -9.36 -0.99 -1.70
C CYS A 32 -8.22 -1.95 -2.09
N GLN A 33 -7.04 -1.41 -2.39
CA GLN A 33 -5.85 -2.20 -2.69
C GLN A 33 -5.47 -3.10 -1.50
N ARG A 34 -5.47 -2.57 -0.27
CA ARG A 34 -5.23 -3.37 0.95
C ARG A 34 -6.17 -4.58 1.03
N LEU A 35 -7.48 -4.37 0.87
CA LEU A 35 -8.45 -5.47 0.95
C LEU A 35 -8.24 -6.49 -0.17
N PHE A 36 -7.92 -6.04 -1.38
CA PHE A 36 -7.59 -6.90 -2.50
C PHE A 36 -6.37 -7.78 -2.19
N MET A 37 -5.28 -7.19 -1.73
CA MET A 37 -4.08 -7.93 -1.31
C MET A 37 -4.38 -8.96 -0.22
N VAL A 38 -5.20 -8.60 0.77
CA VAL A 38 -5.57 -9.52 1.88
C VAL A 38 -6.36 -10.71 1.36
N LEU A 39 -7.37 -10.51 0.50
CA LEU A 39 -8.14 -11.61 -0.07
C LEU A 39 -7.26 -12.52 -0.92
N TRP A 40 -6.33 -11.95 -1.68
CA TRP A 40 -5.35 -12.70 -2.46
C TRP A 40 -4.47 -13.59 -1.58
N LEU A 41 -3.86 -13.03 -0.53
CA LEU A 41 -3.00 -13.77 0.39
C LEU A 41 -3.75 -14.86 1.17
N LYS A 42 -5.06 -14.71 1.36
CA LYS A 42 -5.91 -15.75 1.98
C LYS A 42 -6.22 -16.91 1.05
N GLY A 43 -5.90 -16.82 -0.24
CA GLY A 43 -6.15 -17.88 -1.22
C GLY A 43 -7.63 -18.21 -1.39
N VAL A 44 -8.52 -17.28 -1.04
CA VAL A 44 -9.96 -17.43 -1.23
C VAL A 44 -10.31 -17.05 -2.68
N LYS A 45 -11.34 -17.68 -3.25
CA LYS A 45 -11.88 -17.27 -4.54
C LYS A 45 -12.76 -16.04 -4.33
N PHE A 46 -12.53 -15.01 -5.14
CA PHE A 46 -13.36 -13.81 -5.14
C PHE A 46 -13.40 -13.20 -6.53
N THR A 47 -14.45 -12.42 -6.80
CA THR A 47 -14.55 -11.57 -7.98
C THR A 47 -14.23 -10.13 -7.61
N VAL A 48 -13.74 -9.37 -8.59
CA VAL A 48 -13.45 -7.95 -8.42
C VAL A 48 -14.30 -7.15 -9.38
N THR A 49 -15.05 -6.20 -8.83
CA THR A 49 -15.93 -5.31 -9.59
C THR A 49 -15.51 -3.87 -9.34
N THR A 50 -15.11 -3.16 -10.38
CA THR A 50 -14.79 -1.73 -10.31
C THR A 50 -16.08 -0.90 -10.31
N VAL A 51 -16.14 0.09 -9.43
CA VAL A 51 -17.31 0.94 -9.22
C VAL A 51 -16.98 2.38 -9.56
N ASP A 52 -17.63 2.90 -10.59
CA ASP A 52 -17.61 4.34 -10.90
C ASP A 52 -18.42 5.11 -9.84
N MET A 53 -17.69 5.76 -8.94
CA MET A 53 -18.26 6.55 -7.85
C MET A 53 -19.04 7.80 -8.35
N ARG A 54 -18.92 8.17 -9.64
CA ARG A 54 -19.72 9.25 -10.27
C ARG A 54 -21.11 8.77 -10.67
N LYS A 55 -21.25 7.46 -10.94
CA LYS A 55 -22.49 6.79 -11.33
C LYS A 55 -22.89 5.77 -10.27
N LYS A 56 -23.00 6.22 -9.01
CA LYS A 56 -23.31 5.33 -7.86
C LYS A 56 -24.55 4.46 -8.18
N PRO A 57 -24.42 3.12 -8.19
CA PRO A 57 -25.57 2.23 -8.12
C PRO A 57 -26.36 2.51 -6.84
N ALA A 58 -27.68 2.38 -6.87
CA ALA A 58 -28.56 2.67 -5.74
C ALA A 58 -28.20 1.84 -4.48
N GLU A 59 -27.57 0.68 -4.67
CA GLU A 59 -27.15 -0.29 -3.64
C GLU A 59 -25.89 0.12 -2.85
N LEU A 60 -25.09 1.06 -3.36
CA LEU A 60 -23.78 1.46 -2.78
C LEU A 60 -23.83 2.80 -2.01
N LYS A 61 -25.02 3.30 -1.66
CA LYS A 61 -25.18 4.59 -0.96
C LYS A 61 -24.68 4.60 0.49
N ASP A 62 -24.60 3.44 1.15
CA ASP A 62 -24.37 3.36 2.61
C ASP A 62 -22.99 2.83 3.04
N LEU A 63 -22.09 2.52 2.10
CA LEU A 63 -20.75 2.01 2.42
C LEU A 63 -19.66 3.09 2.31
N SER A 64 -19.30 3.67 3.46
CA SER A 64 -18.13 4.51 3.76
C SER A 64 -18.23 6.04 3.52
N PRO A 65 -18.25 6.85 4.60
CA PRO A 65 -17.89 8.25 4.58
C PRO A 65 -16.36 8.39 4.48
N GLY A 66 -15.91 9.11 3.43
CA GLY A 66 -14.62 9.80 3.31
C GLY A 66 -13.42 9.26 4.09
N THR A 67 -12.65 8.36 3.49
CA THR A 67 -11.24 8.20 3.89
C THR A 67 -10.45 9.38 3.33
N ASN A 68 -10.02 10.30 4.20
CA ASN A 68 -9.11 11.37 3.81
C ASN A 68 -7.81 10.75 3.26
N PRO A 69 -7.34 11.14 2.06
CA PRO A 69 -6.07 10.64 1.52
C PRO A 69 -4.93 10.99 2.49
N PRO A 70 -3.87 10.18 2.59
CA PRO A 70 -2.64 10.64 3.24
C PRO A 70 -2.17 11.89 2.48
N PHE A 71 -2.29 13.05 3.11
CA PHE A 71 -1.93 14.32 2.51
C PHE A 71 -0.41 14.47 2.58
N LEU A 72 0.26 14.31 1.45
CA LEU A 72 1.56 14.95 1.24
C LEU A 72 1.25 16.35 0.69
N LEU A 73 1.39 17.37 1.54
CA LEU A 73 1.28 18.77 1.13
C LEU A 73 2.66 19.26 0.73
N TYR A 74 2.87 19.50 -0.55
CA TYR A 74 4.06 20.18 -1.06
C TYR A 74 3.61 21.44 -1.77
N ASN A 75 3.71 22.56 -1.06
CA ASN A 75 3.44 23.86 -1.64
C ASN A 75 4.65 24.28 -2.48
N ASN A 76 4.51 24.88 -3.65
CA ASN A 76 5.64 25.58 -4.29
C ASN A 76 6.01 26.89 -3.53
N SER A 77 6.17 26.80 -2.21
CA SER A 77 6.40 27.89 -1.28
C SER A 77 7.62 27.55 -0.40
N PRO A 78 8.51 28.50 -0.10
CA PRO A 78 9.81 28.28 0.56
C PRO A 78 9.76 27.71 2.00
N ASN A 79 8.59 27.32 2.51
CA ASN A 79 8.36 26.80 3.87
C ASN A 79 8.12 25.27 3.96
N ASN A 80 8.40 24.51 2.90
CA ASN A 80 8.16 23.06 2.85
C ASN A 80 9.22 22.18 3.54
N ALA A 81 10.35 22.76 3.94
CA ALA A 81 11.45 22.01 4.53
C ALA A 81 11.03 21.21 5.77
N VAL A 82 10.00 21.67 6.50
CA VAL A 82 9.48 20.97 7.68
C VAL A 82 8.71 19.71 7.31
N GLN A 83 7.83 19.75 6.30
CA GLN A 83 7.05 18.59 5.85
C GLN A 83 7.96 17.54 5.23
N GLU A 84 8.91 17.97 4.40
CA GLU A 84 9.91 17.09 3.81
C GLU A 84 10.79 16.44 4.89
N LYS A 85 11.27 17.23 5.87
CA LYS A 85 12.01 16.70 7.02
C LYS A 85 11.21 15.69 7.83
N ASN A 86 9.92 15.93 8.05
CA ASN A 86 9.05 14.99 8.74
C ASN A 86 8.87 13.70 7.95
N LEU A 87 8.67 13.80 6.63
CA LEU A 87 8.58 12.63 5.75
C LEU A 87 9.87 11.83 5.75
N LEU A 88 11.03 12.49 5.61
CA LEU A 88 12.34 11.87 5.69
C LEU A 88 12.59 11.20 7.05
N ARG A 89 12.11 11.79 8.14
CA ARG A 89 12.19 11.18 9.48
C ARG A 89 11.40 9.88 9.56
N GLU A 90 10.20 9.84 8.97
CA GLU A 90 9.39 8.61 8.97
C GLU A 90 9.99 7.55 8.03
N PHE A 91 10.55 7.93 6.88
CA PHE A 91 11.32 7.00 6.05
C PHE A 91 12.56 6.48 6.77
N LYS A 92 13.28 7.34 7.52
CA LYS A 92 14.43 6.91 8.30
C LYS A 92 14.04 5.90 9.39
N ARG A 93 12.92 6.14 10.08
CA ARG A 93 12.38 5.19 11.07
C ARG A 93 12.04 3.83 10.44
N LEU A 94 11.42 3.84 9.26
CA LEU A 94 11.09 2.62 8.54
C LEU A 94 12.37 1.90 8.08
N ASP A 95 13.35 2.63 7.57
CA ASP A 95 14.65 2.12 7.14
C ASP A 95 15.42 1.47 8.31
N ASP A 96 15.49 2.16 9.45
CA ASP A 96 16.10 1.64 10.68
C ASP A 96 15.41 0.35 11.14
N TYR A 97 14.06 0.31 11.09
CA TYR A 97 13.30 -0.88 11.42
C TYR A 97 13.57 -2.04 10.45
N LEU A 98 13.61 -1.78 9.14
CA LEU A 98 13.84 -2.80 8.13
C LEU A 98 15.27 -3.35 8.16
N ASN A 99 16.24 -2.55 8.58
CA ASN A 99 17.63 -2.97 8.74
C ASN A 99 17.95 -3.57 10.11
N SER A 100 17.10 -3.36 11.12
CA SER A 100 17.25 -3.99 12.43
C SER A 100 16.85 -5.48 12.34
N PRO A 101 17.71 -6.43 12.76
CA PRO A 101 17.38 -7.85 12.80
C PRO A 101 16.17 -8.13 13.71
N LEU A 102 15.28 -9.01 13.25
CA LEU A 102 14.25 -9.59 14.10
C LEU A 102 14.86 -10.62 15.07
N PRO A 103 14.23 -10.90 16.23
CA PRO A 103 14.68 -11.94 17.15
C PRO A 103 14.86 -13.31 16.48
N GLU A 104 14.00 -13.64 15.52
CA GLU A 104 14.04 -14.89 14.77
C GLU A 104 15.24 -14.97 13.80
N GLU A 105 15.82 -13.83 13.43
CA GLU A 105 17.05 -13.80 12.61
C GLU A 105 18.30 -14.00 13.48
N ILE A 106 18.21 -13.82 14.80
CA ILE A 106 19.38 -13.87 15.69
C ILE A 106 19.57 -15.29 16.20
N ASP A 107 20.58 -16.00 15.69
CA ASP A 107 20.99 -17.28 16.23
C ASP A 107 21.95 -17.10 17.42
N HIS A 108 21.40 -17.23 18.64
CA HIS A 108 22.15 -17.16 19.89
C HIS A 108 23.18 -18.29 20.09
N THR A 109 23.18 -19.30 19.22
CA THR A 109 24.14 -20.42 19.24
C THR A 109 25.25 -20.30 18.20
N SER A 110 25.16 -19.30 17.30
CA SER A 110 26.19 -18.99 16.31
C SER A 110 27.16 -17.91 16.80
N ASP A 111 28.42 -17.99 16.37
CA ASP A 111 29.40 -16.92 16.56
C ASP A 111 29.16 -15.74 15.58
N GLU A 112 28.26 -15.89 14.60
CA GLU A 112 27.94 -14.87 13.62
C GLU A 112 26.92 -13.87 14.18
N THR A 113 27.37 -12.64 14.42
CA THR A 113 26.48 -11.57 14.88
C THR A 113 25.81 -10.94 13.66
N ILE A 114 24.52 -11.25 13.42
CA ILE A 114 23.75 -10.54 12.41
C ILE A 114 23.54 -9.09 12.87
N THR A 115 24.18 -8.16 12.19
CA THR A 115 24.09 -6.71 12.50
C THR A 115 23.07 -5.99 11.64
N VAL A 116 22.74 -6.54 10.47
CA VAL A 116 21.79 -5.97 9.50
C VAL A 116 20.86 -7.06 9.00
N SER A 117 19.55 -6.81 9.12
CA SER A 117 18.50 -7.71 8.62
C SER A 117 18.54 -7.84 7.10
N LYS A 118 18.22 -9.04 6.60
CA LYS A 118 18.09 -9.33 5.16
C LYS A 118 16.67 -9.69 4.76
N ARG A 119 15.71 -9.61 5.70
CA ARG A 119 14.31 -9.94 5.47
C ARG A 119 13.71 -9.14 4.31
N LYS A 120 12.76 -9.77 3.62
CA LYS A 120 12.10 -9.18 2.45
C LYS A 120 10.99 -8.18 2.82
N PHE A 121 10.25 -8.43 3.90
CA PHE A 121 9.05 -7.69 4.28
C PHE A 121 9.05 -7.29 5.76
N LEU A 122 7.99 -6.62 6.22
CA LEU A 122 7.90 -6.03 7.56
C LEU A 122 7.97 -7.02 8.72
N ASP A 123 7.77 -8.31 8.50
CA ASP A 123 7.74 -9.33 9.56
C ASP A 123 8.41 -10.64 9.11
N GLY A 124 9.40 -10.53 8.20
CA GLY A 124 10.14 -11.67 7.66
C GLY A 124 10.03 -11.77 6.15
N ASP A 125 10.09 -13.00 5.60
CA ASP A 125 10.20 -13.23 4.16
C ASP A 125 8.86 -13.45 3.44
N ARG A 126 7.74 -13.31 4.15
CA ARG A 126 6.39 -13.42 3.59
C ARG A 126 5.58 -12.15 3.83
N LEU A 127 4.75 -11.80 2.85
CA LEU A 127 3.80 -10.70 2.99
C LEU A 127 2.80 -11.00 4.12
N THR A 128 2.52 -9.97 4.90
CA THR A 128 1.60 -9.98 6.04
C THR A 128 0.54 -8.89 5.89
N LEU A 129 -0.40 -8.86 6.85
CA LEU A 129 -1.41 -7.80 6.92
C LEU A 129 -0.79 -6.40 7.16
N ALA A 130 0.39 -6.33 7.78
CA ALA A 130 1.12 -5.08 7.96
C ALA A 130 1.59 -4.53 6.60
N ASP A 131 2.15 -5.39 5.76
CA ASP A 131 2.62 -5.03 4.41
C ASP A 131 1.45 -4.56 3.54
N CYS A 132 0.33 -5.29 3.57
CA CYS A 132 -0.90 -4.92 2.86
C CYS A 132 -1.44 -3.54 3.25
N ASN A 133 -1.14 -3.06 4.47
CA ASN A 133 -1.55 -1.73 4.92
C ASN A 133 -0.54 -0.64 4.56
N LEU A 134 0.75 -0.97 4.50
CA LEU A 134 1.81 0.00 4.26
C LEU A 134 2.11 0.18 2.76
N LEU A 135 2.25 -0.91 2.00
CA LEU A 135 2.64 -0.87 0.59
C LEU A 135 1.74 0.00 -0.28
N PRO A 136 0.39 -0.06 -0.20
CA PRO A 136 -0.47 0.83 -0.97
C PRO A 136 -0.23 2.31 -0.68
N LYS A 137 0.09 2.66 0.58
CA LYS A 137 0.37 4.05 0.97
C LYS A 137 1.73 4.50 0.48
N LEU A 138 2.74 3.64 0.57
CA LEU A 138 4.08 3.92 0.05
C LEU A 138 4.05 4.13 -1.47
N GLN A 139 3.29 3.33 -2.22
CA GLN A 139 3.15 3.52 -3.67
C GLN A 139 2.55 4.89 -4.00
N VAL A 140 1.49 5.29 -3.30
CA VAL A 140 0.88 6.60 -3.48
C VAL A 140 1.86 7.73 -3.16
N ILE A 141 2.61 7.63 -2.06
CA ILE A 141 3.65 8.60 -1.70
C ILE A 141 4.71 8.65 -2.81
N ARG A 142 5.23 7.50 -3.26
CA ARG A 142 6.29 7.39 -4.27
C ARG A 142 5.89 8.07 -5.58
N VAL A 143 4.68 7.82 -6.08
CA VAL A 143 4.19 8.39 -7.34
C VAL A 143 3.82 9.87 -7.19
N ALA A 144 3.00 10.22 -6.20
CA ALA A 144 2.50 11.59 -6.04
C ALA A 144 3.61 12.56 -5.63
N ALA A 145 4.51 12.15 -4.71
CA ALA A 145 5.61 13.01 -4.27
C ALA A 145 6.62 13.27 -5.39
N LYS A 146 6.93 12.26 -6.19
CA LYS A 146 7.77 12.45 -7.37
C LYS A 146 7.14 13.43 -8.36
N LYS A 147 5.85 13.25 -8.67
CA LYS A 147 5.15 14.07 -9.67
C LYS A 147 4.96 15.53 -9.27
N TYR A 148 4.52 15.77 -8.04
CA TYR A 148 4.10 17.11 -7.62
C TYR A 148 5.12 17.84 -6.75
N CYS A 149 6.08 17.10 -6.19
CA CYS A 149 7.02 17.62 -5.22
C CYS A 149 8.48 17.54 -5.68
N ASN A 150 8.75 16.81 -6.77
CA ASN A 150 10.10 16.42 -7.16
C ASN A 150 10.89 15.77 -6.00
N PHE A 151 10.16 15.10 -5.10
CA PHE A 151 10.73 14.36 -3.98
C PHE A 151 10.94 12.91 -4.40
N GLU A 152 12.14 12.40 -4.14
CA GLU A 152 12.48 11.00 -4.29
C GLU A 152 12.99 10.45 -2.97
N ILE A 153 12.73 9.16 -2.71
CA ILE A 153 13.25 8.48 -1.53
C ILE A 153 14.78 8.41 -1.67
N PRO A 154 15.56 8.93 -0.71
CA PRO A 154 17.02 8.87 -0.77
C PRO A 154 17.53 7.44 -0.95
N ALA A 155 18.55 7.26 -1.79
CA ALA A 155 19.16 5.96 -2.07
C ALA A 155 19.78 5.30 -0.81
N ASP A 156 20.19 6.11 0.17
CA ASP A 156 20.79 5.65 1.41
C ASP A 156 19.81 4.87 2.32
N PHE A 157 18.49 4.96 2.07
CA PHE A 157 17.49 4.15 2.77
C PHE A 157 17.41 2.73 2.18
N THR A 158 18.52 2.00 2.33
CA THR A 158 18.73 0.66 1.75
C THR A 158 17.69 -0.37 2.19
N GLY A 159 17.17 -0.28 3.41
CA GLY A 159 16.13 -1.19 3.90
C GLY A 159 14.79 -0.94 3.20
N VAL A 160 14.44 0.35 3.02
CA VAL A 160 13.23 0.76 2.29
C VAL A 160 13.30 0.35 0.82
N TRP A 161 14.43 0.57 0.16
CA TRP A 161 14.61 0.17 -1.23
C TRP A 161 14.52 -1.34 -1.41
N ARG A 162 15.20 -2.12 -0.55
CA ARG A 162 15.07 -3.59 -0.52
C ARG A 162 13.60 -4.01 -0.38
N TYR A 163 12.85 -3.39 0.52
CA TYR A 163 11.45 -3.70 0.75
C TYR A 163 10.56 -3.40 -0.46
N LEU A 164 10.75 -2.23 -1.10
CA LEU A 164 9.99 -1.85 -2.29
C LEU A 164 10.31 -2.74 -3.49
N GLU A 165 11.57 -3.08 -3.71
CA GLU A 165 12.00 -3.98 -4.80
C GLU A 165 11.39 -5.37 -4.63
N ASN A 166 11.45 -5.95 -3.42
CA ASN A 166 10.81 -7.23 -3.13
C ASN A 166 9.28 -7.17 -3.30
N ALA A 167 8.64 -6.03 -3.01
CA ALA A 167 7.21 -5.86 -3.24
C ALA A 167 6.86 -5.79 -4.73
N ASP A 168 7.66 -5.11 -5.54
CA ASP A 168 7.46 -4.95 -6.99
C ASP A 168 7.61 -6.30 -7.74
N GLU A 169 8.29 -7.29 -7.15
CA GLU A 169 8.37 -8.68 -7.63
C GLU A 169 7.13 -9.54 -7.28
N ARG A 170 6.26 -9.08 -6.37
CA ARG A 170 5.09 -9.85 -5.91
C ARG A 170 3.83 -9.51 -6.71
N GLU A 171 3.22 -10.54 -7.28
CA GLU A 171 1.97 -10.39 -8.03
C GLU A 171 0.84 -9.83 -7.15
N GLU A 172 0.79 -10.21 -5.87
CA GLU A 172 -0.24 -9.75 -4.95
C GLU A 172 -0.23 -8.22 -4.78
N PHE A 173 0.95 -7.61 -4.88
CA PHE A 173 1.09 -6.15 -4.85
C PHE A 173 0.97 -5.55 -6.24
N LYS A 174 1.74 -6.05 -7.21
CA LYS A 174 1.82 -5.49 -8.57
C LYS A 174 0.48 -5.49 -9.30
N GLN A 175 -0.30 -6.57 -9.20
CA GLN A 175 -1.58 -6.67 -9.89
C GLN A 175 -2.71 -5.90 -9.19
N THR A 176 -2.52 -5.52 -7.92
CA THR A 176 -3.51 -4.75 -7.16
C THR A 176 -3.23 -3.26 -7.18
N CYS A 177 -2.04 -2.84 -7.61
CA CYS A 177 -1.68 -1.43 -7.79
C CYS A 177 -2.52 -0.77 -8.89
N PRO A 178 -3.07 0.43 -8.65
CA PRO A 178 -3.59 1.25 -9.73
C PRO A 178 -2.43 1.73 -10.62
N ALA A 179 -2.74 2.09 -11.87
CA ALA A 179 -1.76 2.73 -12.74
C ALA A 179 -1.30 4.08 -12.15
N ASP A 180 -0.02 4.43 -12.34
CA ASP A 180 0.55 5.68 -11.81
C ASP A 180 -0.27 6.91 -12.21
N VAL A 181 -0.76 6.95 -13.46
CA VAL A 181 -1.61 8.03 -13.97
C VAL A 181 -2.89 8.24 -13.14
N GLU A 182 -3.44 7.18 -12.55
CA GLU A 182 -4.64 7.25 -11.70
C GLU A 182 -4.32 7.82 -10.33
N ILE A 183 -3.11 7.56 -9.80
CA ILE A 183 -2.61 8.21 -8.59
C ILE A 183 -2.38 9.69 -8.86
N GLU A 184 -1.69 10.03 -9.96
CA GLU A 184 -1.43 11.43 -10.34
C GLU A 184 -2.74 12.22 -10.45
N LYS A 185 -3.69 11.76 -11.28
CA LYS A 185 -4.99 12.42 -11.46
C LYS A 185 -5.74 12.62 -10.14
N ALA A 186 -5.69 11.65 -9.22
CA ALA A 186 -6.36 11.75 -7.93
C ALA A 186 -5.80 12.88 -7.04
N TYR A 187 -4.50 13.19 -7.16
CA TYR A 187 -3.82 14.23 -6.38
C TYR A 187 -3.69 15.57 -7.11
N PHE A 188 -3.94 15.63 -8.42
CA PHE A 188 -3.86 16.85 -9.23
C PHE A 188 -4.64 18.03 -8.63
N GLY A 189 -5.89 17.80 -8.19
CA GLY A 189 -6.72 18.86 -7.60
C GLY A 189 -6.16 19.38 -6.28
N VAL A 190 -5.66 18.49 -5.41
CA VAL A 190 -5.04 18.86 -4.13
C VAL A 190 -3.74 19.63 -4.35
N ALA A 191 -2.95 19.23 -5.36
CA ALA A 191 -1.70 19.89 -5.72
C ALA A 191 -1.91 21.29 -6.34
N ASN A 192 -3.01 21.49 -7.09
CA ASN A 192 -3.25 22.73 -7.84
C ASN A 192 -4.21 23.73 -7.19
N ASN A 193 -5.12 23.32 -6.30
CA ASN A 193 -6.15 24.19 -5.69
C ASN A 193 -5.62 25.20 -4.65
N ARG A 194 -4.33 25.55 -4.70
CA ARG A 194 -3.70 26.52 -3.78
C ARG A 194 -2.73 27.49 -4.47
N LYS A 195 -2.86 27.67 -5.78
CA LYS A 195 -2.28 28.84 -6.48
C LYS A 195 -3.19 30.04 -6.35
#